data_AF-A0A1H6TR22-F1
#
_entry.id   AF-A0A1H6TR22-F1
#
_cell.length_a   1.000
_cell.length_b   1.000
_cell.length_c   1.000
_cell.angle_alpha   90.00
_cell.angle_beta   90.00
_cell.angle_gamma   90.00
#
_symmetry.space_group_name_H-M   'P 1'
#
loop_
_entity.id
_entity.type
_entity.pdbx_description
1 polymer ?
#
loop_
_entity_poly.entity_id
_entity_poly.type
_entity_poly.pdbx_seq_one_letter_code
_entity_poly.pdbx_strand_id
1 'polypeptide(L)' 'MGRPSALTQAQQAEARQKLAAGVPVIRLAHDYNTTRQTIMRVRQKAITA' A
#
# COMPACT_ATOMS: atom_id res chain seq x y z
N MET A 1 -6.80 -16.74 -12.86
CA MET A 1 -6.45 -15.56 -13.68
C MET A 1 -6.55 -14.32 -12.81
N GLY A 2 -5.45 -14.00 -12.10
CA GLY A 2 -5.44 -13.03 -11.02
C GLY A 2 -5.48 -11.59 -11.53
N ARG A 3 -6.34 -10.75 -10.94
CA ARG A 3 -6.20 -9.29 -11.09
C ARG A 3 -4.78 -8.92 -10.67
N PRO A 4 -4.02 -8.16 -11.48
CA PRO A 4 -2.73 -7.67 -11.04
C PRO A 4 -2.95 -6.93 -9.72
N SER A 5 -2.10 -7.19 -8.72
CA SER A 5 -2.11 -6.39 -7.50
C SER A 5 -2.02 -4.94 -7.93
N ALA A 6 -2.93 -4.10 -7.43
CA ALA A 6 -3.02 -2.69 -7.82
C ALA A 6 -1.73 -1.89 -7.53
N LEU A 7 -0.79 -2.51 -6.79
CA LEU A 7 0.54 -1.99 -6.49
C LEU A 7 1.58 -3.05 -6.86
N THR A 8 2.63 -2.65 -7.56
CA THR A 8 3.83 -3.46 -7.78
C THR A 8 4.58 -3.71 -6.47
N GLN A 9 5.49 -4.69 -6.41
CA GLN A 9 6.28 -4.93 -5.19
C GLN A 9 7.07 -3.70 -4.74
N ALA A 10 7.62 -2.93 -5.68
CA ALA A 10 8.32 -1.68 -5.40
C ALA A 10 7.37 -0.64 -4.77
N GLN A 11 6.19 -0.45 -5.35
CA GLN A 11 5.18 0.47 -4.78
C GLN A 11 4.69 0.01 -3.41
N GLN A 12 4.61 -1.30 -3.16
CA GLN A 12 4.29 -1.83 -1.82
C GLN A 12 5.41 -1.57 -0.81
N ALA A 13 6.68 -1.63 -1.22
CA ALA A 13 7.81 -1.29 -0.36
C ALA A 13 7.81 0.21 -0.02
N GLU A 14 7.68 1.09 -1.02
CA GLU A 14 7.55 2.53 -0.81
C GLU A 14 6.33 2.87 0.05
N ALA A 15 5.18 2.26 -0.22
CA ALA A 15 3.97 2.50 0.56
C ALA A 15 4.17 2.12 2.03
N ARG A 16 4.87 1.01 2.32
CA ARG A 16 5.24 0.63 3.70
C ARG A 16 6.16 1.65 4.35
N GLN A 17 7.16 2.16 3.64
CA GLN A 17 8.05 3.20 4.15
C GLN A 17 7.30 4.51 4.43
N LYS A 18 6.44 4.96 3.50
CA LYS A 18 5.59 6.16 3.67
C LYS A 18 4.63 5.99 4.85
N LEU A 19 4.02 4.81 5.00
CA LEU A 19 3.16 4.49 6.15
C LEU A 19 3.95 4.52 7.47
N ALA A 20 5.18 3.99 7.49
CA ALA A 20 6.06 4.03 8.66
C ALA A 20 6.51 5.47 8.99
N ALA A 21 6.67 6.33 7.98
CA ALA A 21 6.93 7.76 8.14
C ALA A 21 5.70 8.57 8.62
N GLY A 22 4.56 7.93 8.86
CA GLY A 22 3.34 8.58 9.35
C GLY A 22 2.47 9.20 8.25
N VAL A 23 2.76 8.94 6.98
CA VAL A 23 1.92 9.42 5.87
C VAL A 23 0.54 8.76 5.95
N PRO A 24 -0.56 9.52 5.85
CA PRO A 24 -1.91 8.98 6.00
C PRO A 24 -2.29 8.06 4.83
N VAL A 25 -2.98 6.96 5.16
CA VAL A 25 -3.47 5.93 4.22
C VAL A 25 -4.26 6.53 3.05
N ILE A 26 -5.07 7.56 3.31
CA ILE A 26 -5.84 8.27 2.26
C ILE A 26 -4.92 8.90 1.23
N ARG A 27 -3.86 9.60 1.67
CA ARG A 27 -2.92 10.25 0.76
C ARG A 27 -2.20 9.23 -0.11
N LEU A 28 -1.74 8.13 0.47
CA LEU A 28 -1.18 7.01 -0.30
C LEU A 28 -2.19 6.43 -1.30
N ALA A 29 -3.44 6.25 -0.89
CA ALA A 29 -4.46 5.69 -1.77
C ALA A 29 -4.65 6.57 -3.02
N HIS A 30 -4.69 7.90 -2.85
CA HIS A 30 -4.74 8.84 -3.97
C HIS A 30 -3.44 8.84 -4.80
N ASP A 31 -2.27 8.87 -4.16
CA ASP A 31 -0.94 8.89 -4.81
C ASP A 31 -0.74 7.68 -5.74
N TYR A 32 -1.18 6.51 -5.29
CA TYR A 32 -1.08 5.26 -6.04
C TYR A 32 -2.32 4.93 -6.87
N ASN A 33 -3.26 5.87 -7.01
CA ASN A 33 -4.54 5.69 -7.70
C ASN A 33 -5.24 4.37 -7.32
N THR A 34 -5.23 4.05 -6.02
CA THR A 34 -5.72 2.81 -5.46
C THR A 34 -6.70 3.07 -4.32
N THR A 35 -7.30 2.00 -3.81
CA THR A 35 -8.23 2.12 -2.69
C THR A 35 -7.48 2.15 -1.36
N ARG A 36 -8.08 2.78 -0.34
CA ARG A 36 -7.61 2.71 1.06
C ARG A 36 -7.47 1.25 1.52
N GLN A 37 -8.34 0.37 1.05
CA GLN A 37 -8.33 -1.05 1.38
C GLN A 37 -7.07 -1.75 0.85
N THR A 38 -6.60 -1.37 -0.34
CA THR A 38 -5.32 -1.85 -0.90
C THR A 38 -4.17 -1.45 0.01
N ILE A 39 -4.09 -0.17 0.40
CA ILE A 39 -3.01 0.35 1.27
C ILE A 39 -3.07 -0.30 2.67
N MET A 40 -4.26 -0.49 3.23
CA MET A 40 -4.44 -1.20 4.50
C MET A 40 -3.98 -2.66 4.41
N ARG A 41 -4.24 -3.35 3.29
CA ARG A 41 -3.72 -4.71 3.05
C ARG A 41 -2.21 -4.74 2.96
N VAL A 42 -1.59 -3.76 2.30
CA VAL A 42 -0.12 -3.63 2.25
C VAL A 42 0.46 -3.43 3.65
N ARG A 43 -0.20 -2.63 4.49
CA ARG A 43 0.16 -2.48 5.91
C ARG A 43 0.04 -3.79 6.67
N GLN A 44 -1.06 -4.54 6.51
CA GLN A 44 -1.25 -5.82 7.19
C GLN A 44 -0.20 -6.86 6.76
N LYS A 45 0.10 -6.96 5.46
CA LYS A 45 1.16 -7.83 4.96
C LYS A 45 2.54 -7.49 5.53
N ALA A 46 2.78 -6.21 5.88
CA ALA A 46 4.02 -5.78 6.51
C ALA A 46 4.15 -6.20 7.99
N ILE A 47 3.01 -6.44 8.66
CA ILE A 47 2.97 -6.80 10.09
C ILE A 47 3.07 -8.33 10.26
N THR A 48 2.58 -9.10 9.28
CA THR A 48 2.53 -10.57 9.34
C THR A 48 3.74 -11.26 8.68
N ALA A 49 4.65 -10.52 8.06
CA ALA A 49 5.87 -11.03 7.43
C ALA A 49 7.10 -10.61 8.24
#